data_AF-A0A355V7M5-F1
#
_entry.id   AF-A0A355V7M5-F1
#
_cell.length_a   1.000
_cell.length_b   1.000
_cell.length_c   1.000
_cell.angle_alpha   90.00
_cell.angle_beta   90.00
_cell.angle_gamma   90.00
#
_symmetry.space_group_name_H-M   'P 1'
#
loop_
_entity.id
_entity.type
_entity.pdbx_description
1 polymer ?
#
loop_
_entity_poly.entity_id
_entity_poly.type
_entity_poly.pdbx_seq_one_letter_code
_entity_poly.pdbx_strand_id
1 'polypeptide(L)'
;MQGLSELSELLQSMKPCLTDRDFVFCSVQGSLNEYVRLEPVATVRESEGLTLVLPLPVAEREKLGFNGVFRQITLSVHSSLEAVGLTAAVSRLLADHGIAANILAG
;
A
#
# COMPACT_ATOMS: atom_id res chain seq x y z
N MET A 1 -13.57 18.66 -19.11
CA MET A 1 -12.91 19.63 -18.19
C MET A 1 -13.21 19.36 -16.72
N GLN A 2 -14.38 18.81 -16.35
CA GLN A 2 -14.74 18.47 -14.96
C GLN A 2 -13.73 17.55 -14.24
N GLY A 3 -13.22 16.51 -14.88
CA GLY A 3 -12.26 15.59 -14.23
C GLY A 3 -10.89 16.20 -13.88
N LEU A 4 -10.44 17.26 -14.58
CA LEU A 4 -9.17 17.93 -14.29
C LEU A 4 -9.27 18.90 -13.10
N SER A 5 -10.41 19.60 -12.97
CA SER A 5 -10.68 20.44 -11.80
C SER A 5 -10.85 19.58 -10.54
N GLU A 6 -11.59 18.47 -10.64
CA GLU A 6 -11.78 17.53 -9.53
C GLU A 6 -10.46 16.90 -9.06
N LEU A 7 -9.59 16.48 -9.99
CA LEU A 7 -8.28 15.94 -9.62
C LEU A 7 -7.40 17.00 -8.93
N SER A 8 -7.41 18.24 -9.42
CA SER A 8 -6.62 19.32 -8.83
C SER A 8 -7.07 19.64 -7.41
N GLU A 9 -8.38 19.71 -7.17
CA GLU A 9 -8.96 19.92 -5.83
C GLU A 9 -8.67 18.74 -4.89
N LEU A 10 -8.73 17.51 -5.40
CA LEU A 10 -8.40 16.30 -4.64
C LEU A 10 -6.92 16.32 -4.22
N LEU A 11 -6.01 16.63 -5.13
CA LEU A 11 -4.57 16.72 -4.82
C LEU A 11 -4.28 17.83 -3.79
N GLN A 12 -4.97 18.98 -3.86
CA GLN A 12 -4.80 20.07 -2.91
C GLN A 12 -5.36 19.75 -1.51
N SER A 13 -6.42 18.94 -1.44
CA SER A 13 -7.04 18.54 -0.17
C SER A 13 -6.42 17.28 0.46
N MET A 14 -5.55 16.58 -0.28
CA MET A 14 -4.87 15.37 0.17
C MET A 14 -4.00 15.66 1.40
N LYS A 15 -4.16 14.81 2.43
CA LYS A 15 -3.31 14.82 3.62
C LYS A 15 -2.54 13.50 3.71
N PRO A 16 -1.30 13.44 3.20
CA PRO A 16 -0.46 12.26 3.36
C PRO A 16 -0.02 12.12 4.83
N CYS A 17 -0.24 10.93 5.39
CA CYS A 17 0.15 10.59 6.75
C CYS A 17 1.15 9.43 6.71
N LEU A 18 2.37 9.67 7.19
CA LEU A 18 3.38 8.63 7.34
C LEU A 18 3.15 7.87 8.65
N THR A 19 3.06 6.55 8.59
CA THR A 19 2.98 5.70 9.77
C THR A 19 4.39 5.47 10.35
N ASP A 20 4.51 5.48 11.68
CA ASP A 20 5.78 5.20 12.38
C ASP A 20 6.16 3.71 12.44
N ARG A 21 5.32 2.84 11.87
CA ARG A 21 5.52 1.39 11.84
C ARG A 21 6.19 0.98 10.54
N ASP A 22 7.09 0.03 10.66
CA ASP A 22 7.74 -0.62 9.53
C ASP A 22 6.93 -1.86 9.09
N PHE A 23 6.83 -2.03 7.78
CA PHE A 23 6.07 -3.09 7.12
C PHE A 23 6.93 -3.87 6.14
N VAL A 24 6.53 -5.12 5.91
CA VAL A 24 7.19 -6.03 4.99
C VAL A 24 6.18 -6.77 4.13
N PHE A 25 6.60 -7.11 2.91
CA PHE A 25 5.85 -7.96 2.00
C PHE A 25 6.40 -9.39 2.09
N CYS A 26 5.57 -10.33 2.53
CA CYS A 26 5.90 -11.75 2.63
C CYS A 26 5.11 -12.53 1.57
N SER A 27 5.77 -13.38 0.79
CA SER A 27 5.10 -14.33 -0.10
C SER A 27 5.07 -15.71 0.55
N VAL A 28 3.86 -16.28 0.69
CA VAL A 28 3.63 -17.55 1.37
C VAL A 28 2.73 -18.48 0.54
N GLN A 29 2.81 -19.78 0.81
CA GLN A 29 1.94 -20.78 0.19
C GLN A 29 0.72 -21.05 1.08
N GLY A 30 -0.35 -21.59 0.50
CA GLY A 30 -1.56 -21.97 1.24
C GLY A 30 -2.65 -20.89 1.27
N SER A 31 -3.64 -21.11 2.12
CA SER A 31 -4.87 -20.32 2.21
C SER A 31 -4.73 -19.14 3.18
N LEU A 32 -5.56 -18.10 3.02
CA LEU A 32 -5.53 -16.95 3.93
C LEU A 32 -5.86 -17.35 5.39
N ASN A 33 -6.68 -18.38 5.58
CA ASN A 33 -7.10 -18.85 6.89
C ASN A 33 -5.93 -19.29 7.78
N GLU A 34 -4.84 -19.78 7.19
CA GLU A 34 -3.63 -20.19 7.91
C GLU A 34 -2.86 -18.98 8.50
N TYR A 35 -3.05 -17.81 7.91
CA TYR A 35 -2.28 -16.59 8.22
C TYR A 35 -3.13 -15.48 8.85
N VAL A 36 -4.45 -15.66 8.98
CA VAL A 36 -5.34 -14.62 9.53
C VAL A 36 -4.95 -14.19 10.95
N ARG A 37 -4.40 -15.14 11.74
CA ARG A 37 -3.86 -14.91 13.10
C ARG A 37 -2.67 -13.93 13.14
N LEU A 38 -2.07 -13.64 12.00
CA LEU A 38 -0.97 -12.68 11.87
C LEU A 38 -1.45 -11.24 11.69
N GLU A 39 -2.77 -11.05 11.52
CA GLU A 39 -3.40 -9.74 11.32
C GLU A 39 -2.74 -8.92 10.20
N PRO A 40 -2.69 -9.45 8.96
CA PRO A 40 -2.10 -8.71 7.85
C PRO A 40 -2.87 -7.43 7.56
N VAL A 41 -2.13 -6.36 7.29
CA VAL A 41 -2.69 -5.05 6.91
C VAL A 41 -3.32 -5.14 5.51
N ALA A 42 -2.74 -5.94 4.64
CA ALA A 42 -3.27 -6.24 3.32
C ALA A 42 -2.86 -7.65 2.88
N THR A 43 -3.67 -8.24 2.01
CA THR A 43 -3.42 -9.55 1.41
C THR A 43 -3.72 -9.51 -0.07
N VAL A 44 -2.86 -10.10 -0.90
CA VAL A 44 -3.09 -10.23 -2.34
C VAL A 44 -2.90 -11.70 -2.74
N ARG A 45 -3.91 -12.29 -3.37
CA ARG A 45 -3.81 -13.63 -3.95
C ARG A 45 -3.19 -13.50 -5.33
N GLU A 46 -1.98 -14.01 -5.48
CA GLU A 46 -1.22 -14.00 -6.74
C GLU A 46 -1.12 -15.43 -7.31
N SER A 47 -0.65 -15.55 -8.55
CA SER A 47 -0.45 -16.85 -9.20
C SER A 47 0.59 -17.72 -8.50
N GLU A 48 1.66 -17.08 -8.01
CA GLU A 48 2.78 -17.73 -7.33
C GLU A 48 2.54 -18.00 -5.84
N GLY A 49 1.52 -17.38 -5.22
CA GLY A 49 1.28 -17.52 -3.79
C GLY A 49 0.37 -16.43 -3.20
N LEU A 50 0.32 -16.38 -1.88
CA LEU A 50 -0.35 -15.33 -1.13
C LEU A 50 0.68 -14.31 -0.66
N THR A 51 0.51 -13.06 -1.07
CA THR A 51 1.27 -11.94 -0.53
C THR A 51 0.57 -11.41 0.72
N LEU A 52 1.32 -11.26 1.80
CA LEU A 52 0.91 -10.69 3.09
C LEU A 52 1.72 -9.41 3.35
N VAL A 53 1.03 -8.33 3.70
CA VAL A 53 1.67 -7.12 4.23
C VAL A 53 1.57 -7.13 5.74
N LEU A 54 2.70 -7.31 6.41
CA LEU A 54 2.77 -7.50 7.86
C LEU A 54 3.61 -6.41 8.52
N PRO A 55 3.33 -6.04 9.78
CA PRO A 55 4.31 -5.32 10.59
C PRO A 55 5.61 -6.14 10.70
N LEU A 56 6.76 -5.48 10.58
CA LEU A 56 8.08 -6.14 10.61
C LEU A 56 8.25 -7.11 11.80
N PRO A 57 7.90 -6.75 13.07
CA PRO A 57 8.07 -7.66 14.19
C PRO A 57 7.25 -8.95 14.11
N VAL A 58 6.12 -8.93 13.39
CA VAL A 58 5.28 -10.12 13.18
C VAL A 58 5.96 -11.08 12.21
N ALA A 59 6.47 -10.57 11.09
CA ALA A 59 7.16 -11.39 10.11
C ALA A 59 8.45 -12.01 10.69
N GLU A 60 9.21 -11.26 11.48
CA GLU A 60 10.42 -11.75 12.15
C GLU A 60 10.10 -12.87 13.16
N ARG A 61 9.06 -12.69 13.99
CA ARG A 61 8.62 -13.69 14.97
C ARG A 61 8.22 -15.00 14.31
N GLU A 62 7.49 -14.93 13.20
CA GLU A 62 7.01 -16.10 12.45
C GLU A 62 8.07 -16.63 11.46
N LYS A 63 9.23 -15.98 11.36
CA LYS A 63 10.34 -16.33 10.46
C LYS A 63 9.91 -16.39 8.98
N LEU A 64 9.03 -15.48 8.58
CA LEU A 64 8.63 -15.36 7.18
C LEU A 64 9.71 -14.63 6.38
N GLY A 65 9.97 -15.12 5.16
CA GLY A 65 10.87 -14.44 4.24
C GLY A 65 10.24 -13.18 3.67
N PHE A 66 10.98 -12.08 3.66
CA PHE A 66 10.56 -10.82 3.05
C PHE A 66 11.75 -10.08 2.44
N ASN A 67 11.47 -9.20 1.48
CA ASN A 67 12.47 -8.38 0.81
C ASN A 67 12.20 -6.90 1.08
N GLY A 68 13.15 -6.26 1.77
CA GLY A 68 13.07 -4.84 2.10
C GLY A 68 12.13 -4.52 3.26
N VAL A 69 12.33 -3.32 3.81
CA VAL A 69 11.49 -2.75 4.87
C VAL A 69 10.88 -1.47 4.33
N PHE A 70 9.57 -1.32 4.52
CA PHE A 70 8.79 -0.23 3.96
C PHE A 70 8.11 0.56 5.07
N ARG A 71 7.83 1.83 4.80
CA ARG A 71 6.89 2.61 5.60
C ARG A 71 5.63 2.90 4.80
N GLN A 72 4.51 2.92 5.50
CA GLN A 72 3.21 3.21 4.90
C GLN A 72 2.95 4.71 4.90
N ILE A 73 2.59 5.25 3.75
CA ILE A 73 2.00 6.58 3.62
C ILE A 73 0.53 6.39 3.26
N THR A 74 -0.37 6.82 4.14
CA THR A 74 -1.82 6.84 3.88
C THR A 74 -2.20 8.16 3.25
N LEU A 75 -2.85 8.11 2.10
CA LEU A 75 -3.34 9.30 1.40
C LEU A 75 -4.81 9.49 1.76
N SER A 76 -5.08 10.27 2.81
CA SER A 76 -6.46 10.57 3.22
C SER A 76 -7.05 11.62 2.30
N VAL A 77 -8.05 11.21 1.51
CA VAL A 77 -8.81 12.08 0.60
C VAL A 77 -10.29 11.72 0.73
N HIS A 78 -11.17 12.71 0.68
CA HIS A 78 -12.61 12.47 0.53
C HIS A 78 -12.92 12.33 -0.96
N SER A 79 -12.61 11.19 -1.57
CA SER A 79 -12.96 10.93 -2.97
C SER A 79 -13.86 9.72 -3.10
N SER A 80 -14.61 9.70 -4.19
CA SER A 80 -15.12 8.45 -4.76
C SER A 80 -13.94 7.57 -5.18
N LEU A 81 -14.09 6.24 -5.07
CA LEU A 81 -13.13 5.25 -5.60
C LEU A 81 -12.90 5.39 -7.12
N GLU A 82 -13.75 6.15 -7.81
CA GLU A 82 -13.73 6.36 -9.26
C GLU A 82 -12.88 7.57 -9.71
N ALA A 83 -12.19 8.25 -8.80
CA ALA A 83 -11.38 9.42 -9.14
C ALA A 83 -10.19 9.03 -10.04
N VAL A 84 -10.33 9.30 -11.34
CA VAL A 84 -9.30 9.01 -12.34
C VAL A 84 -8.11 9.97 -12.17
N GLY A 85 -6.89 9.40 -12.12
CA GLY A 85 -5.63 10.17 -12.17
C GLY A 85 -4.91 10.33 -10.84
N LEU A 86 -5.53 9.98 -9.70
CA LEU A 86 -4.90 10.09 -8.39
C LEU A 86 -3.63 9.25 -8.26
N THR A 87 -3.74 7.94 -8.53
CA THR A 87 -2.61 7.00 -8.50
C THR A 87 -1.51 7.43 -9.47
N ALA A 88 -1.88 7.92 -10.66
CA ALA A 88 -0.91 8.37 -11.66
C ALA A 88 -0.13 9.61 -11.17
N ALA A 89 -0.82 10.60 -10.60
CA ALA A 89 -0.20 11.81 -10.06
C ALA A 89 0.78 11.49 -8.92
N VAL A 90 0.37 10.65 -7.97
CA VAL A 90 1.20 10.26 -6.83
C VAL A 90 2.41 9.44 -7.27
N SER A 91 2.20 8.40 -8.08
CA SER A 91 3.29 7.56 -8.59
C SER A 91 4.30 8.38 -9.38
N ARG A 92 3.83 9.35 -10.17
CA ARG A 92 4.72 10.21 -10.95
C ARG A 92 5.60 11.06 -10.04
N LEU A 93 5.00 11.71 -9.03
CA LEU A 93 5.73 12.56 -8.10
C LEU A 93 6.80 11.78 -7.33
N LEU A 94 6.48 10.57 -6.87
CA LEU A 94 7.44 9.71 -6.16
C LEU A 94 8.56 9.24 -7.09
N ALA A 95 8.22 8.83 -8.33
CA ALA A 95 9.20 8.42 -9.34
C ALA A 95 10.16 9.56 -9.72
N ASP A 96 9.67 10.80 -9.87
CA ASP A 96 10.51 11.97 -10.15
C ASP A 96 11.53 12.26 -9.01
N HIS A 97 11.29 11.74 -7.80
CA HIS A 97 12.21 11.79 -6.66
C HIS A 97 13.00 10.47 -6.45
N GLY A 98 12.89 9.50 -7.37
CA GLY A 98 13.58 8.21 -7.27
C GLY A 98 13.02 7.29 -6.17
N ILE A 99 11.78 7.49 -5.75
CA ILE A 99 11.12 6.71 -4.70
C ILE A 99 10.20 5.67 -5.36
N ALA A 100 10.47 4.39 -5.12
CA ALA A 100 9.58 3.31 -5.53
C ALA A 100 8.29 3.33 -4.70
N ALA A 101 7.14 3.17 -5.36
CA ALA A 101 5.82 3.23 -4.73
C ALA A 101 5.08 1.90 -4.90
N ASN A 102 4.88 1.17 -3.81
CA ASN A 102 4.04 -0.04 -3.76
C ASN A 102 2.64 0.36 -3.27
N ILE A 103 1.74 0.62 -4.21
CA ILE A 103 0.41 1.18 -3.90
C ILE A 103 -0.58 0.06 -3.62
N LEU A 104 -1.31 0.19 -2.50
CA LEU A 104 -2.48 -0.60 -2.16
C LEU A 104 -3.68 0.35 -2.14
N ALA A 105 -4.63 0.15 -3.04
CA ALA A 105 -5.87 0.92 -3.11
C ALA A 105 -7.02 0.09 -2.54
N GLY A 106 -7.80 0.69 -1.63
CA GLY A 106 -8.94 0.07 -0.95
C GLY A 106 -9.73 1.07 -0.13
#